data_AF-A0A507ERY0-F1
#
_entry.id   AF-A0A507ERY0-F1
#
_cell.length_a   1.000
_cell.length_b   1.000
_cell.length_c   1.000
_cell.angle_alpha   90.00
_cell.angle_beta   90.00
_cell.angle_gamma   90.00
#
_symmetry.space_group_name_H-M   'P 1'
#
loop_
_entity.id
_entity.type
_entity.pdbx_description
1 polymer ?
#
loop_
_entity_poly.entity_id
_entity_poly.type
_entity_poly.pdbx_seq_one_letter_code
_entity_poly.pdbx_strand_id
1 'polypeptide(L)'
;MYLTRVVNRTRPLLRTNNVLRSFATNTATNPAWKLGILNHVAIAVPDIDKSAGFYKNVMGAKVSDKVALPEHGVYTVFVELGNTKIELLHPYGDKSPIENFLKKKPDGGIHHVCIEVDDIHAAMKDLKEKKVRALDPEPKIGAHGKPVVFLHPKDCGGVLVELEQR
;
A
#
# COMPACT_ATOMS: atom_id res chain seq x y z
N MET A 1 -33.93 -24.44 38.87
CA MET A 1 -34.79 -25.52 38.31
C MET A 1 -35.05 -25.15 36.86
N TYR A 2 -34.28 -25.59 35.87
CA TYR A 2 -34.20 -26.96 35.38
C TYR A 2 -32.79 -27.34 34.90
N LEU A 3 -32.50 -28.64 35.01
CA LEU A 3 -31.24 -29.33 34.73
C LEU A 3 -30.98 -29.61 33.24
N THR A 4 -29.69 -29.50 32.87
CA THR A 4 -28.84 -30.28 31.94
C THR A 4 -29.44 -31.06 30.75
N ARG A 5 -28.78 -30.90 29.59
CA ARG A 5 -28.19 -32.04 28.87
C ARG A 5 -27.02 -31.60 27.98
N VAL A 6 -25.80 -31.98 28.40
CA VAL A 6 -24.58 -31.96 27.57
C VAL A 6 -24.71 -33.12 26.57
N VAL A 7 -24.67 -32.82 25.28
CA VAL A 7 -24.55 -33.84 24.24
C VAL A 7 -23.12 -33.81 23.72
N ASN A 8 -22.36 -34.81 24.12
CA ASN A 8 -21.02 -35.09 23.64
C ASN A 8 -21.12 -35.60 22.20
N ARG A 9 -20.78 -34.76 21.20
CA ARG A 9 -20.61 -35.21 19.82
C ARG A 9 -19.12 -35.26 19.50
N THR A 10 -18.58 -36.48 19.49
CA THR A 10 -17.26 -36.78 18.92
C THR A 10 -17.24 -36.37 17.44
N ARG A 11 -16.46 -35.34 17.11
CA ARG A 11 -16.17 -34.94 15.72
C ARG A 11 -15.35 -36.04 15.04
N PRO A 12 -15.67 -36.45 13.79
CA PRO A 12 -14.73 -37.22 13.00
C PRO A 12 -13.53 -36.33 12.63
N LEU A 13 -12.32 -36.87 12.82
CA LEU A 13 -11.07 -36.27 12.34
C LEU A 13 -11.10 -36.25 10.81
N LEU A 14 -11.42 -35.09 10.23
CA LEU A 14 -11.17 -34.82 8.82
C LEU A 14 -9.65 -34.82 8.62
N ARG A 15 -9.12 -35.86 7.96
CA ARG A 15 -7.76 -35.87 7.41
C ARG A 15 -7.62 -34.66 6.49
N THR A 16 -6.86 -33.66 6.93
CA THR A 16 -6.41 -32.57 6.06
C THR A 16 -5.42 -33.15 5.07
N ASN A 17 -5.85 -33.37 3.83
CA ASN A 17 -4.93 -33.57 2.72
C ASN A 17 -4.15 -32.27 2.54
N ASN A 18 -2.94 -32.25 3.09
CA ASN A 18 -1.96 -31.20 2.91
C ASN A 18 -1.45 -31.29 1.47
N VAL A 19 -2.22 -30.77 0.51
CA VAL A 19 -1.74 -30.57 -0.85
C VAL A 19 -0.93 -29.27 -0.84
N LEU A 20 0.23 -29.30 -0.19
CA LEU A 20 1.31 -28.38 -0.50
C LEU A 20 1.76 -28.74 -1.92
N ARG A 21 1.12 -28.12 -2.92
CA ARG A 21 1.70 -28.04 -4.25
C ARG A 21 3.01 -27.30 -4.09
N SER A 22 4.10 -28.06 -4.05
CA SER A 22 5.44 -27.59 -4.34
C SER A 22 5.33 -26.73 -5.61
N PHE A 23 5.56 -25.43 -5.49
CA PHE A 23 5.83 -24.62 -6.66
C PHE A 23 7.08 -25.25 -7.29
N ALA A 24 6.88 -25.94 -8.42
CA ALA A 24 7.99 -26.41 -9.22
C ALA A 24 8.92 -25.21 -9.41
N THR A 25 10.20 -25.38 -9.07
CA THR A 25 11.26 -24.43 -9.40
C THR A 25 11.34 -24.42 -10.92
N ASN A 26 10.48 -23.61 -11.53
CA ASN A 26 10.62 -23.23 -12.90
C ASN A 26 12.02 -22.65 -13.01
N THR A 27 12.81 -23.12 -13.98
CA THR A 27 14.14 -22.62 -14.28
C THR A 27 14.01 -21.17 -14.76
N ALA A 28 13.77 -20.28 -13.81
CA ALA A 28 13.51 -18.88 -14.04
C ALA A 28 14.83 -18.15 -13.86
N THR A 29 15.24 -17.48 -14.92
CA THR A 29 16.15 -16.34 -14.87
C THR A 29 15.99 -15.62 -13.54
N ASN A 30 17.07 -15.47 -12.76
CA ASN A 30 17.04 -14.58 -11.60
C ASN A 30 16.46 -13.25 -12.09
N PRO A 31 15.34 -12.78 -11.53
CA PRO A 31 14.75 -11.54 -11.99
C PRO A 31 15.77 -10.43 -11.74
N ALA A 32 15.88 -9.49 -12.68
CA ALA A 32 16.85 -8.40 -12.62
C ALA A 32 16.67 -7.48 -11.39
N TRP A 33 15.54 -7.62 -10.70
CA TRP A 33 15.13 -6.92 -9.49
C TRP A 33 14.17 -7.83 -8.70
N LYS A 34 13.98 -7.56 -7.42
CA LYS A 34 13.09 -8.28 -6.50
C LYS A 34 12.04 -7.35 -5.94
N LEU A 35 10.80 -7.86 -5.90
CA LEU A 35 9.71 -7.22 -5.19
C LEU A 35 9.90 -7.43 -3.68
N GLY A 36 9.84 -6.32 -2.93
CA GLY A 36 10.03 -6.26 -1.49
C GLY A 36 8.73 -6.28 -0.71
N ILE A 37 8.76 -5.65 0.46
CA ILE A 37 7.61 -5.56 1.37
C ILE A 37 6.67 -4.42 0.96
N LEU A 38 5.44 -4.46 1.46
CA LEU A 38 4.53 -3.32 1.41
C LEU A 38 5.05 -2.21 2.34
N ASN A 39 5.48 -1.10 1.76
CA ASN A 39 5.98 0.06 2.51
C ASN A 39 4.81 0.76 3.21
N HIS A 40 3.78 1.13 2.45
CA HIS A 40 2.58 1.77 2.98
C HIS A 40 1.34 1.60 2.09
N VAL A 41 0.17 1.89 2.67
CA VAL A 41 -1.09 2.15 1.95
C VAL A 41 -1.45 3.62 2.12
N ALA A 42 -1.59 4.34 1.01
CA ALA A 42 -1.92 5.75 1.05
C ALA A 42 -3.43 5.98 0.97
N ILE A 43 -3.95 6.82 1.85
CA ILE A 43 -5.37 7.19 1.93
C ILE A 43 -5.47 8.70 1.80
N ALA A 44 -6.13 9.15 0.72
CA ALA A 44 -6.46 10.57 0.58
C ALA A 44 -7.66 10.89 1.48
N VAL A 45 -7.53 11.93 2.31
CA VAL A 45 -8.53 12.32 3.30
C VAL A 45 -8.94 13.78 3.15
N PRO A 46 -10.23 14.11 3.34
CA PRO A 46 -10.71 15.49 3.24
C PRO A 46 -10.32 16.36 4.44
N ASP A 47 -10.00 15.74 5.58
CA ASP A 47 -9.50 16.41 6.78
C ASP A 47 -8.46 15.49 7.45
N ILE A 48 -7.19 15.90 7.34
CA ILE A 48 -6.07 15.11 7.85
C ILE A 48 -5.99 15.11 9.37
N ASP A 49 -6.38 16.20 10.04
CA ASP A 49 -6.29 16.32 11.49
C ASP A 49 -7.39 15.45 12.14
N LYS A 50 -8.60 15.47 11.58
CA LYS A 50 -9.69 14.56 11.99
C LYS A 50 -9.33 13.10 11.76
N SER A 51 -8.75 12.78 10.60
CA SER A 51 -8.38 11.39 10.25
C SER A 51 -7.26 10.88 11.14
N ALA A 52 -6.20 11.67 11.34
CA ALA A 52 -5.12 11.36 12.27
C ALA A 52 -5.62 11.18 13.70
N GLY A 53 -6.52 12.07 14.15
CA GLY A 53 -7.17 11.98 15.46
C GLY A 53 -7.99 10.70 15.64
N PHE A 54 -8.66 10.22 14.60
CA PHE A 54 -9.37 8.94 14.64
C PHE A 54 -8.41 7.76 14.87
N TYR A 55 -7.36 7.63 14.05
CA TYR A 55 -6.40 6.53 14.22
C TYR A 55 -5.67 6.60 15.58
N LYS A 56 -5.30 7.80 16.03
CA LYS A 56 -4.59 8.00 17.30
C LYS A 56 -5.49 7.79 18.52
N ASN A 57 -6.61 8.51 18.60
CA ASN A 57 -7.39 8.63 19.82
C ASN A 57 -8.50 7.59 19.93
N VAL A 58 -9.02 7.10 18.80
CA VAL A 58 -10.10 6.11 18.77
C VAL A 58 -9.56 4.70 18.59
N MET A 59 -8.63 4.52 17.65
CA MET A 59 -8.05 3.20 17.37
C MET A 59 -6.77 2.89 18.17
N GLY A 60 -6.19 3.88 18.87
CA GLY A 60 -5.02 3.69 19.72
C GLY A 60 -3.71 3.45 18.96
N ALA A 61 -3.64 3.83 17.68
CA ALA A 61 -2.42 3.68 16.90
C ALA A 61 -1.38 4.76 17.24
N LYS A 62 -0.10 4.46 17.02
CA LYS A 62 0.95 5.47 17.03
C LYS A 62 0.89 6.26 15.72
N VAL A 63 0.74 7.58 15.83
CA VAL A 63 0.56 8.48 14.69
C VAL A 63 1.58 9.62 14.76
N SER A 64 2.22 9.92 13.63
CA SER A 64 3.19 11.01 13.52
C SER A 64 2.53 12.39 13.56
N ASP A 65 3.35 13.43 13.67
CA ASP A 65 2.89 14.78 13.38
C ASP A 65 2.60 14.95 11.88
N LYS A 66 1.81 15.99 11.58
CA LYS A 66 1.52 16.42 10.21
C LYS A 66 2.73 17.12 9.60
N VAL A 67 3.17 16.66 8.43
CA VAL A 67 4.30 17.22 7.70
C VAL A 67 3.81 17.79 6.37
N ALA A 68 4.24 19.01 6.04
CA ALA A 68 4.02 19.59 4.72
C ALA A 68 5.11 19.10 3.75
N LEU A 69 4.70 18.64 2.57
CA LEU A 69 5.59 18.27 1.47
C LEU A 69 5.25 19.12 0.22
N PRO A 70 5.69 20.39 0.16
CA PRO A 70 5.30 21.31 -0.91
C PRO A 70 5.67 20.81 -2.31
N GLU A 71 6.82 20.13 -2.46
CA GLU A 71 7.26 19.57 -3.74
C GLU A 71 6.34 18.45 -4.27
N HIS A 72 5.60 17.79 -3.38
CA HIS A 72 4.62 16.76 -3.71
C HIS A 72 3.18 17.28 -3.67
N GLY A 73 2.96 18.53 -3.25
CA GLY A 73 1.63 19.13 -3.15
C GLY A 73 0.71 18.42 -2.16
N VAL A 74 1.27 17.84 -1.09
CA VAL A 74 0.48 17.17 -0.04
C VAL A 74 0.98 17.49 1.37
N TYR A 75 0.08 17.47 2.33
CA TYR A 75 0.40 17.16 3.72
C TYR A 75 0.36 15.64 3.91
N THR A 76 1.23 15.11 4.76
CA THR A 76 1.26 13.70 5.14
C THR A 76 1.24 13.50 6.66
N VAL A 77 0.60 12.42 7.09
CA VAL A 77 0.65 11.88 8.45
C VAL A 77 0.80 10.36 8.35
N PHE A 78 1.74 9.79 9.13
CA PHE A 78 1.96 8.35 9.16
C PHE A 78 1.29 7.71 10.38
N VAL A 79 0.55 6.63 10.14
CA VAL A 79 0.03 5.73 11.17
C VAL A 79 0.88 4.45 11.17
N GLU A 80 1.57 4.18 12.28
CA GLU A 80 2.44 3.02 12.42
C GLU A 80 1.64 1.78 12.88
N LEU A 81 1.75 0.68 12.12
CA LEU A 81 1.05 -0.59 12.42
C LEU A 81 2.01 -1.75 12.76
N GLY A 82 3.30 -1.45 12.89
CA GLY A 82 4.35 -2.43 13.16
C GLY A 82 4.89 -3.09 11.89
N ASN A 83 4.04 -3.75 11.09
CA ASN A 83 4.48 -4.46 9.87
C ASN A 83 4.48 -3.58 8.60
N THR A 84 3.74 -2.47 8.61
CA THR A 84 3.64 -1.48 7.52
C THR A 84 3.09 -0.16 8.08
N LYS A 85 2.81 0.81 7.21
CA LYS A 85 2.20 2.10 7.57
C LYS A 85 0.93 2.39 6.76
N ILE A 86 0.05 3.19 7.35
CA ILE A 86 -0.93 3.96 6.56
C ILE A 86 -0.37 5.37 6.41
N GLU A 87 -0.35 5.87 5.18
CA GLU A 87 -0.04 7.26 4.89
C GLU A 87 -1.33 8.03 4.63
N LEU A 88 -1.65 8.99 5.49
CA LEU A 88 -2.79 9.88 5.29
C LEU A 88 -2.33 11.09 4.48
N LEU A 89 -2.96 11.34 3.35
CA LEU A 89 -2.61 12.42 2.44
C LEU A 89 -3.74 13.45 2.37
N HIS A 90 -3.39 14.72 2.40
CA HIS A 90 -4.31 15.83 2.17
C HIS A 90 -3.69 16.88 1.25
N PRO A 91 -4.45 17.54 0.37
CA PRO A 91 -3.91 18.57 -0.53
C PRO A 91 -3.08 19.64 0.19
N TYR A 92 -1.94 19.99 -0.41
CA TYR A 92 -1.14 21.15 -0.05
C TYR A 92 -1.02 22.07 -1.27
N GLY A 93 -1.45 23.32 -1.11
CA GLY A 93 -1.47 24.31 -2.18
C GLY A 93 -2.47 24.00 -3.31
N ASP A 94 -2.49 24.85 -4.33
CA ASP A 94 -3.55 24.84 -5.36
C ASP A 94 -3.36 23.77 -6.45
N LYS A 95 -2.24 23.04 -6.44
CA LYS A 95 -1.84 22.09 -7.49
C LYS A 95 -1.58 20.68 -6.98
N SER A 96 -2.29 20.28 -5.92
CA SER A 96 -2.13 18.94 -5.36
C SER A 96 -2.49 17.84 -6.37
N PRO A 97 -1.68 16.76 -6.49
CA PRO A 97 -1.98 15.65 -7.39
C PRO A 97 -3.23 14.86 -6.96
N ILE A 98 -3.62 14.93 -5.68
CA ILE A 98 -4.77 14.18 -5.14
C ILE A 98 -6.07 15.00 -5.11
N GLU A 99 -6.04 16.27 -5.53
CA GLU A 99 -7.19 17.18 -5.55
C GLU A 99 -8.37 16.59 -6.34
N ASN A 100 -8.10 16.09 -7.54
CA ASN A 100 -9.12 15.48 -8.40
C ASN A 100 -9.67 14.16 -7.85
N PHE A 101 -8.87 13.45 -7.03
CA PHE A 101 -9.33 12.23 -6.37
C PHE A 101 -10.37 12.58 -5.30
N LEU A 102 -10.10 13.57 -4.45
CA LEU A 102 -11.02 14.03 -3.41
C LEU A 102 -12.28 14.69 -3.98
N LYS A 103 -12.19 15.38 -5.12
CA LYS A 103 -13.39 15.87 -5.83
C LYS A 103 -14.33 14.75 -6.27
N LYS A 104 -13.79 13.59 -6.66
CA LYS A 104 -14.58 12.42 -7.05
C LYS A 104 -15.00 11.58 -5.85
N LYS A 105 -14.25 11.64 -4.74
CA LYS A 105 -14.47 10.90 -3.50
C LYS A 105 -14.40 11.87 -2.31
N PRO A 106 -15.48 12.64 -2.05
CA PRO A 106 -15.46 13.71 -1.06
C PRO A 106 -15.20 13.21 0.38
N ASP A 107 -15.55 11.96 0.69
CA ASP A 107 -15.28 11.35 1.99
C ASP A 107 -13.85 10.76 2.11
N GLY A 108 -13.05 10.84 1.05
CA GLY A 108 -11.72 10.24 0.96
C GLY A 108 -11.73 8.78 0.49
N GLY A 109 -10.57 8.13 0.61
CA GLY A 109 -10.41 6.71 0.29
C GLY A 109 -8.98 6.30 -0.04
N ILE A 110 -8.77 4.98 -0.18
CA ILE A 110 -7.47 4.41 -0.58
C ILE A 110 -7.10 4.96 -1.96
N HIS A 111 -5.94 5.61 -2.03
CA HIS A 111 -5.41 6.25 -3.22
C HIS A 111 -4.44 5.33 -3.96
N HIS A 112 -3.44 4.79 -3.26
CA HIS A 112 -2.42 3.94 -3.83
C HIS A 112 -1.81 3.00 -2.78
N VAL A 113 -1.03 2.04 -3.27
CA VAL A 113 -0.17 1.18 -2.43
C VAL A 113 1.28 1.36 -2.86
N CYS A 114 2.21 1.33 -1.92
CA CYS A 114 3.63 1.46 -2.18
C CYS A 114 4.37 0.17 -1.80
N ILE A 115 5.11 -0.40 -2.75
CA ILE A 115 5.85 -1.63 -2.59
C ILE A 115 7.33 -1.37 -2.86
N GLU A 116 8.18 -1.88 -1.98
CA GLU A 116 9.63 -1.71 -2.14
C GLU A 116 10.18 -2.55 -3.29
N VAL A 117 11.23 -2.07 -3.93
CA VAL A 117 12.07 -2.83 -4.88
C VAL A 117 13.55 -2.65 -4.53
N ASP A 118 14.36 -3.67 -4.79
CA ASP A 118 15.79 -3.64 -4.48
C ASP A 118 16.62 -2.79 -5.45
N ASP A 119 16.21 -2.68 -6.72
CA ASP A 119 16.76 -1.77 -7.72
C ASP A 119 15.64 -1.21 -8.60
N ILE A 120 15.30 0.06 -8.39
CA ILE A 120 14.22 0.73 -9.12
C ILE A 120 14.54 0.94 -10.62
N HIS A 121 15.81 1.13 -10.98
CA HIS A 121 16.19 1.35 -12.37
C HIS A 121 16.13 0.04 -13.16
N ALA A 122 16.59 -1.06 -12.57
CA ALA A 122 16.41 -2.40 -13.12
C ALA A 122 14.92 -2.77 -13.24
N ALA A 123 14.11 -2.43 -12.23
CA ALA A 123 12.67 -2.62 -12.25
C ALA A 123 12.00 -1.86 -13.41
N MET A 124 12.30 -0.57 -13.57
CA MET A 124 11.72 0.23 -14.64
C MET A 124 12.12 -0.25 -16.04
N LYS A 125 13.37 -0.65 -16.24
CA LYS A 125 13.83 -1.21 -17.51
C LYS A 125 13.05 -2.47 -17.87
N ASP A 126 12.97 -3.43 -16.95
CA ASP A 126 12.28 -4.71 -17.16
C ASP A 126 10.76 -4.51 -17.36
N LEU A 127 10.13 -3.61 -16.60
CA LEU A 127 8.72 -3.27 -16.76
C LEU A 127 8.42 -2.61 -18.12
N LYS A 128 9.33 -1.76 -18.61
CA LYS A 128 9.23 -1.15 -19.95
C LYS A 128 9.32 -2.18 -21.06
N GLU A 129 10.26 -3.13 -20.96
CA GLU A 129 10.38 -4.25 -21.90
C GLU A 129 9.11 -5.12 -21.92
N LYS A 130 8.48 -5.29 -20.75
CA LYS A 130 7.19 -5.98 -20.57
C LYS A 130 5.97 -5.12 -20.94
N LYS A 131 6.17 -3.89 -21.43
CA LYS A 131 5.12 -2.94 -21.86
C LYS A 131 4.14 -2.56 -20.74
N VAL A 132 4.59 -2.55 -19.49
CA VAL A 132 3.83 -2.01 -18.35
C VAL A 132 3.94 -0.49 -18.36
N ARG A 133 2.81 0.22 -18.22
CA ARG A 133 2.79 1.69 -18.20
C ARG A 133 3.24 2.22 -16.84
N ALA A 134 4.33 2.97 -16.83
CA ALA A 134 4.64 3.91 -15.76
C ALA A 134 4.00 5.28 -16.06
N LEU A 135 3.66 6.04 -15.01
CA LEU A 135 3.14 7.40 -15.15
C LEU A 135 4.26 8.39 -15.54
N ASP A 136 5.48 8.12 -15.08
CA ASP A 136 6.67 8.88 -15.40
C ASP A 136 7.72 7.98 -16.07
N PRO A 137 8.52 8.50 -17.01
CA PRO A 137 9.52 7.71 -17.73
C PRO A 137 10.75 7.36 -16.87
N GLU A 138 11.00 8.11 -15.79
CA GLU A 138 12.13 7.95 -14.87
C GLU A 138 11.65 8.10 -13.42
N PRO A 139 12.35 7.49 -12.42
CA PRO A 139 12.01 7.67 -11.03
C PRO A 139 12.16 9.14 -10.60
N LYS A 140 11.30 9.57 -9.68
CA LYS A 140 11.41 10.87 -8.99
C LYS A 140 11.71 10.65 -7.53
N ILE A 141 12.21 11.65 -6.82
CA ILE A 141 12.32 11.55 -5.36
C ILE A 141 10.91 11.63 -4.77
N GLY A 142 10.54 10.63 -3.96
CA GLY A 142 9.28 10.55 -3.25
C GLY A 142 9.35 11.16 -1.85
N ALA A 143 8.23 11.07 -1.11
CA ALA A 143 8.06 11.67 0.21
C ALA A 143 9.10 11.22 1.26
N HIS A 144 9.67 10.02 1.10
CA HIS A 144 10.70 9.47 1.98
C HIS A 144 12.14 9.83 1.54
N GLY A 145 12.32 10.70 0.55
CA GLY A 145 13.64 11.07 0.04
C GLY A 145 14.30 9.99 -0.83
N LYS A 146 13.54 8.97 -1.25
CA LYS A 146 14.01 7.86 -2.09
C LYS A 146 13.41 7.93 -3.49
N PRO A 147 14.08 7.35 -4.50
CA PRO A 147 13.49 7.19 -5.83
C PRO A 147 12.19 6.38 -5.81
N VAL A 148 11.17 6.88 -6.48
CA VAL A 148 9.85 6.26 -6.65
C VAL A 148 9.35 6.37 -8.09
N VAL A 149 8.51 5.43 -8.51
CA VAL A 149 7.75 5.49 -9.76
C VAL A 149 6.34 4.94 -9.56
N PHE A 150 5.37 5.55 -10.24
CA PHE A 150 3.98 5.08 -10.23
C PHE A 150 3.66 4.27 -11.48
N LEU A 151 3.01 3.12 -11.30
CA LEU A 151 2.47 2.28 -12.37
C LEU A 151 1.01 2.62 -12.63
N HIS A 152 0.61 2.65 -13.90
CA HIS A 152 -0.73 3.01 -14.29
C HIS A 152 -1.74 1.94 -13.83
N PRO A 153 -2.86 2.32 -13.17
CA PRO A 153 -3.86 1.37 -12.67
C PRO A 153 -4.44 0.38 -13.68
N LYS A 154 -4.39 0.70 -14.98
CA LYS A 154 -4.91 -0.17 -16.04
C LYS A 154 -4.06 -1.43 -16.24
N ASP A 155 -2.81 -1.43 -15.78
CA ASP A 155 -1.92 -2.60 -15.80
C ASP A 155 -1.82 -3.27 -14.42
N CYS A 156 -2.43 -2.68 -13.39
CA CYS A 156 -2.31 -3.10 -11.99
C CYS A 156 -3.67 -3.48 -11.38
N GLY A 157 -4.61 -3.97 -12.19
CA GLY A 157 -5.92 -4.42 -11.69
C GLY A 157 -6.79 -3.32 -11.10
N GLY A 158 -6.62 -2.07 -11.54
CA GLY A 158 -7.38 -0.91 -11.06
C GLY A 158 -6.74 -0.16 -9.88
N VAL A 159 -5.60 -0.64 -9.36
CA VAL A 159 -4.88 -0.01 -8.24
C VAL A 159 -3.73 0.84 -8.74
N LEU A 160 -3.56 2.05 -8.21
CA LEU A 160 -2.34 2.82 -8.42
C LEU A 160 -1.23 2.22 -7.55
N VAL A 161 -0.17 1.74 -8.17
CA VAL A 161 0.96 1.09 -7.48
C VAL A 161 2.17 2.01 -7.57
N GLU A 162 2.72 2.39 -6.44
CA GLU A 162 4.04 3.01 -6.32
C GLU A 162 5.09 1.93 -6.08
N LEU A 163 6.21 2.02 -6.81
CA LEU A 163 7.42 1.29 -6.49
C LEU A 163 8.43 2.26 -5.88
N GLU A 164 8.96 1.93 -4.71
CA GLU A 164 9.96 2.73 -4.00
C GLU A 164 11.26 1.94 -3.88
N GLN A 165 12.40 2.60 -4.11
CA GLN A 165 13.71 2.02 -3.85
C GLN A 165 13.86 1.68 -2.36
N ARG A 166 14.24 0.44 -2.03
CA ARG A 166 14.56 0.02 -0.66
C ARG A 166 15.78 0.74 -0.12
#